data_AF-A0A1B8P3H0-F1
#
_entry.id   AF-A0A1B8P3H0-F1
#
_cell.length_a   1.000
_cell.length_b   1.000
_cell.length_c   1.000
_cell.angle_alpha   90.00
_cell.angle_beta   90.00
_cell.angle_gamma   90.00
#
_symmetry.space_group_name_H-M   'P 1'
#
loop_
_entity.id
_entity.type
_entity.pdbx_description
1 polymer ?
#
loop_
_entity_poly.entity_id
_entity_poly.type
_entity_poly.pdbx_seq_one_letter_code
_entity_poly.pdbx_strand_id
1 'polypeptide(L)'
;MNVVQRGRLPLWLKVAFTLWILFWAPAVATQVGIQNYLWLCNLANFLLLAGLWAESRLIISMQWLATALVGSLWALDAGVAWVSGWHPIGGTEYMFDANTPLGVRLLSLYHLILPLVAGVGVARLGYAPGRWSGRPY
;
A
#
# COMPACT_ATOMS: atom_id res chain seq x y z
N MET A 1 -15.11 -12.12 -27.24
CA MET A 1 -14.66 -10.96 -26.44
C MET A 1 -15.26 -11.09 -25.05
N ASN A 2 -14.48 -11.54 -24.06
CA ASN A 2 -14.98 -11.70 -22.69
C ASN A 2 -15.19 -10.33 -22.06
N VAL A 3 -16.45 -9.95 -21.90
CA VAL A 3 -16.85 -8.81 -21.07
C VAL A 3 -16.49 -9.21 -19.64
N VAL A 4 -15.35 -8.74 -19.13
CA VAL A 4 -15.03 -8.82 -17.71
C VAL A 4 -16.17 -8.12 -16.97
N GLN A 5 -17.00 -8.91 -16.30
CA GLN A 5 -18.08 -8.43 -15.43
C GLN A 5 -17.49 -7.40 -14.46
N ARG A 6 -17.95 -6.15 -14.53
CA ARG A 6 -17.57 -5.06 -13.62
C ARG A 6 -18.17 -5.34 -12.24
N GLY A 7 -17.54 -6.23 -11.48
CA GLY A 7 -17.97 -6.56 -10.13
C GLY A 7 -17.66 -5.38 -9.20
N ARG A 8 -18.69 -4.83 -8.55
CA ARG A 8 -18.51 -3.86 -7.46
C ARG A 8 -17.59 -4.46 -6.40
N LEU A 9 -16.81 -3.62 -5.73
CA LEU A 9 -15.96 -4.10 -4.64
C LEU A 9 -16.84 -4.54 -3.46
N PRO A 10 -16.49 -5.66 -2.79
CA PRO A 10 -17.27 -6.10 -1.65
C PRO A 10 -17.17 -5.08 -0.51
N LEU A 11 -18.31 -4.78 0.13
CA LEU A 11 -18.37 -3.78 1.20
C LEU A 11 -17.46 -4.13 2.37
N TRP A 12 -17.31 -5.42 2.71
CA TRP A 12 -16.45 -5.87 3.80
C TRP A 12 -15.00 -5.42 3.60
N LEU A 13 -14.50 -5.40 2.35
CA LEU A 13 -13.13 -4.97 2.05
C LEU A 13 -12.96 -3.48 2.35
N LYS A 14 -13.94 -2.67 1.94
CA LYS A 14 -13.95 -1.21 2.20
C LYS A 14 -13.98 -0.93 3.69
N VAL A 15 -14.87 -1.61 4.42
CA VAL A 15 -15.02 -1.44 5.87
C VAL A 15 -13.77 -1.90 6.61
N ALA A 16 -13.25 -3.09 6.30
CA ALA A 16 -12.03 -3.61 6.92
C ALA A 16 -10.84 -2.68 6.67
N PHE A 17 -10.70 -2.17 5.44
CA PHE A 17 -9.63 -1.22 5.11
C PHE A 17 -9.82 0.13 5.80
N THR A 18 -11.05 0.64 5.92
CA THR A 18 -11.33 1.84 6.72
C THR A 18 -10.94 1.65 8.18
N LEU A 19 -11.30 0.50 8.79
CA LEU A 19 -10.92 0.18 10.17
C LEU A 19 -9.40 0.10 10.34
N TRP A 20 -8.71 -0.49 9.38
CA TRP A 20 -7.25 -0.48 9.34
C TRP A 20 -6.69 0.95 9.35
N ILE A 21 -7.18 1.84 8.47
CA ILE A 21 -6.71 3.24 8.42
C ILE A 21 -7.01 3.99 9.72
N LEU A 22 -8.19 3.80 10.31
CA LEU A 22 -8.57 4.41 11.58
C LEU A 22 -7.69 3.96 12.75
N PHE A 23 -7.14 2.74 12.69
CA PHE A 23 -6.18 2.26 13.68
C PHE A 23 -4.75 2.71 13.38
N TRP A 24 -4.32 2.50 12.13
CA TRP A 24 -2.95 2.72 11.68
C TRP A 24 -2.56 4.20 11.67
N ALA A 25 -3.42 5.09 11.19
CA ALA A 25 -3.07 6.50 11.09
C ALA A 25 -2.79 7.10 12.49
N PRO A 26 -3.70 7.07 13.48
CA PRO A 26 -3.39 7.58 14.81
C PRO A 26 -2.14 6.96 15.45
N ALA A 27 -1.92 5.66 15.22
CA ALA A 27 -0.73 4.97 15.70
C ALA A 27 0.57 5.53 15.08
N VAL A 28 0.59 5.81 13.77
CA VAL A 28 1.75 6.42 13.10
C VAL A 28 1.95 7.88 13.54
N ALA A 29 0.88 8.67 13.65
CA ALA A 29 0.97 10.05 14.12
C ALA A 29 1.59 10.15 15.53
N THR A 30 1.25 9.22 16.42
CA THR A 30 1.72 9.22 17.81
C THR A 30 3.10 8.60 17.99
N GLN A 31 3.44 7.56 17.24
CA GLN A 31 4.71 6.84 17.42
C GLN A 31 5.86 7.37 16.56
N VAL A 32 5.56 7.92 15.38
CA VAL A 32 6.58 8.32 14.40
C VAL A 32 6.43 9.79 13.96
N GLY A 33 5.19 10.32 13.99
CA GLY A 33 4.87 11.70 13.66
C GLY A 33 4.15 11.85 12.33
N ILE A 34 3.29 12.88 12.24
CA ILE A 34 2.36 13.14 11.13
C ILE A 34 3.10 13.36 9.80
N GLN A 35 4.30 13.92 9.81
CA GLN A 35 5.14 14.11 8.63
C GLN A 35 5.42 12.79 7.89
N ASN A 36 5.36 11.65 8.58
CA ASN A 36 5.56 10.36 7.95
C ASN A 36 4.50 10.05 6.90
N TYR A 37 3.30 10.63 6.99
CA TYR A 37 2.26 10.41 5.98
C TYR A 37 2.66 10.88 4.57
N LEU A 38 3.67 11.75 4.46
CA LEU A 38 4.16 12.25 3.19
C LEU A 38 5.07 11.25 2.45
N TRP A 39 5.56 10.22 3.15
CA TRP A 39 6.25 9.12 2.48
C TRP A 39 5.30 8.41 1.52
N LEU A 40 5.76 8.13 0.31
CA LEU A 40 4.92 7.56 -0.77
C LEU A 40 4.18 6.29 -0.35
N CYS A 41 4.82 5.43 0.47
CA CYS A 41 4.22 4.22 1.00
C CYS A 41 3.10 4.49 2.02
N ASN A 42 3.22 5.54 2.81
CA ASN A 42 2.20 5.97 3.77
C ASN A 42 1.05 6.70 3.07
N LEU A 43 1.36 7.55 2.09
CA LEU A 43 0.35 8.21 1.27
C LEU A 43 -0.50 7.18 0.48
N ALA A 44 0.13 6.08 0.05
CA ALA A 44 -0.57 5.00 -0.66
C ALA A 44 -1.71 4.37 0.16
N ASN A 45 -1.61 4.32 1.50
CA ASN A 45 -2.70 3.85 2.36
C ASN A 45 -3.96 4.72 2.18
N PHE A 46 -3.81 6.05 2.21
CA PHE A 46 -4.93 6.97 2.06
C PHE A 46 -5.49 6.99 0.64
N LEU A 47 -4.61 6.97 -0.37
CA LEU A 47 -5.02 6.92 -1.77
C LEU A 47 -5.73 5.61 -2.11
N LEU A 48 -5.29 4.49 -1.54
CA LEU A 48 -5.95 3.21 -1.73
C LEU A 48 -7.34 3.22 -1.07
N LEU A 49 -7.49 3.79 0.14
CA LEU A 49 -8.79 3.96 0.78
C LEU A 49 -9.74 4.77 -0.12
N ALA A 50 -9.28 5.91 -0.63
CA ALA A 50 -10.06 6.74 -1.55
C ALA A 50 -10.43 5.96 -2.83
N GLY A 51 -9.47 5.21 -3.40
CA GLY A 51 -9.68 4.36 -4.57
C GLY A 51 -10.73 3.26 -4.34
N LEU A 52 -10.70 2.59 -3.18
CA LEU A 52 -11.65 1.54 -2.82
C LEU A 52 -13.08 2.09 -2.65
N TRP A 53 -13.23 3.24 -2.00
CA TRP A 53 -14.55 3.87 -1.81
C TRP A 53 -15.11 4.44 -3.11
N ALA A 54 -14.27 5.12 -3.90
CA ALA A 54 -14.64 5.64 -5.22
C ALA A 54 -14.78 4.55 -6.29
N GLU A 55 -14.40 3.30 -6.00
CA GLU A 55 -14.25 2.20 -6.96
C GLU A 55 -13.45 2.62 -8.21
N SER A 56 -12.46 3.48 -8.00
CA SER A 56 -11.66 4.07 -9.07
C SER A 56 -10.57 3.10 -9.52
N ARG A 57 -10.79 2.50 -10.68
CA ARG A 57 -9.83 1.62 -11.36
C ARG A 57 -8.45 2.25 -11.53
N LEU A 58 -8.40 3.54 -11.86
CA LEU A 58 -7.15 4.26 -12.07
C LEU A 58 -6.35 4.36 -10.77
N ILE A 59 -6.99 4.85 -9.70
CA ILE A 59 -6.32 5.02 -8.40
C ILE A 59 -5.84 3.67 -7.88
N ILE A 60 -6.70 2.65 -7.90
CA ILE A 60 -6.36 1.31 -7.43
C ILE A 60 -5.21 0.71 -8.25
N SER A 61 -5.19 0.90 -9.58
CA SER A 61 -4.10 0.39 -10.43
C SER A 61 -2.78 1.12 -10.16
N MET A 62 -2.81 2.45 -9.99
CA MET A 62 -1.63 3.23 -9.63
C MET A 62 -1.09 2.82 -8.25
N GLN A 63 -1.97 2.65 -7.26
CA GLN A 63 -1.58 2.22 -5.92
C GLN A 63 -1.06 0.80 -5.93
N TRP A 64 -1.63 -0.10 -6.73
CA TRP A 64 -1.09 -1.46 -6.88
C TRP A 64 0.34 -1.43 -7.40
N LEU A 65 0.63 -0.68 -8.47
CA LEU A 65 1.99 -0.57 -9.00
C LEU A 65 2.96 0.06 -7.99
N ALA A 66 2.56 1.17 -7.36
CA ALA A 66 3.39 1.87 -6.38
C ALA A 66 3.70 0.99 -5.17
N THR A 67 2.69 0.35 -4.59
CA THR A 67 2.85 -0.52 -3.42
C THR A 67 3.57 -1.81 -3.77
N ALA A 68 3.34 -2.40 -4.95
CA ALA A 68 4.08 -3.60 -5.38
C ALA A 68 5.57 -3.29 -5.55
N LEU A 69 5.92 -2.16 -6.18
CA LEU A 69 7.32 -1.77 -6.38
C LEU A 69 8.00 -1.45 -5.04
N VAL A 70 7.45 -0.50 -4.29
CA VAL A 70 8.04 -0.07 -3.01
C VAL A 70 8.02 -1.20 -1.99
N GLY A 71 6.92 -1.97 -1.93
CA GLY A 71 6.79 -3.11 -1.05
C GLY A 71 7.77 -4.24 -1.38
N SER A 72 8.06 -4.50 -2.66
CA SER A 72 9.06 -5.50 -3.06
C SER A 72 10.48 -5.07 -2.67
N LEU A 73 10.81 -3.80 -2.86
CA LEU A 73 12.10 -3.25 -2.43
C LEU A 73 12.26 -3.34 -0.91
N TRP A 74 11.22 -2.92 -0.17
CA TRP A 74 11.19 -3.02 1.29
C TRP A 74 11.31 -4.48 1.77
N ALA A 75 10.59 -5.42 1.15
CA ALA A 75 10.62 -6.83 1.50
C ALA A 75 11.98 -7.47 1.21
N LEU A 76 12.61 -7.11 0.09
CA LEU A 76 13.95 -7.56 -0.25
C LEU A 76 14.97 -7.05 0.77
N ASP A 77 14.94 -5.75 1.09
CA ASP A 77 15.86 -5.14 2.06
C ASP A 77 15.71 -5.78 3.45
N ALA A 78 14.47 -5.90 3.95
CA ALA A 78 14.19 -6.54 5.22
C ALA A 78 14.56 -8.04 5.23
N GLY A 79 14.29 -8.75 4.14
CA GLY A 79 14.57 -10.18 4.02
C GLY A 79 16.08 -10.47 3.96
N VAL A 80 16.84 -9.66 3.22
CA VAL A 80 18.31 -9.75 3.17
C VAL A 80 18.91 -9.41 4.52
N ALA A 81 18.42 -8.35 5.18
CA ALA A 81 18.85 -7.99 6.52
C ALA A 81 18.54 -9.09 7.55
N TRP A 82 17.40 -9.77 7.43
CA TRP A 82 17.05 -10.89 8.31
C TRP A 82 18.02 -12.07 8.21
N VAL A 83 18.51 -12.36 7.00
CA VAL A 83 19.39 -13.51 6.74
C VAL A 83 20.87 -13.16 6.95
N SER A 84 21.28 -11.95 6.59
CA SER A 84 22.69 -11.56 6.49
C SER A 84 23.12 -10.45 7.45
N GLY A 85 22.17 -9.76 8.09
CA GLY A 85 22.42 -8.54 8.87
C GLY A 85 22.77 -7.30 8.04
N TRP A 86 22.79 -7.43 6.70
CA TRP A 86 23.12 -6.35 5.78
C TRP A 86 21.88 -5.79 5.09
N HIS A 87 21.81 -4.46 4.98
CA HIS A 87 20.71 -3.73 4.34
C HIS A 87 21.15 -3.23 2.95
N PRO A 88 20.77 -3.92 1.85
CA PRO A 88 21.17 -3.52 0.50
C PRO A 88 20.65 -2.13 0.07
N ILE A 89 19.50 -1.72 0.59
CA ILE A 89 18.84 -0.45 0.27
C ILE A 89 18.94 0.52 1.45
N GLY A 90 18.88 0.00 2.67
CA GLY A 90 18.95 0.80 3.88
C GLY A 90 17.65 1.56 4.20
N GLY A 91 16.52 0.89 3.97
CA GLY A 91 15.18 1.42 4.30
C GLY A 91 14.47 0.62 5.40
N THR A 92 15.18 -0.31 6.04
CA THR A 92 14.59 -1.30 6.96
C THR A 92 15.40 -1.48 8.25
N GLU A 93 16.41 -0.66 8.52
CA GLU A 93 17.25 -0.72 9.71
C GLU A 93 16.43 -0.61 11.00
N TYR A 94 15.39 0.23 10.99
CA TYR A 94 14.47 0.37 12.11
C TYR A 94 13.73 -0.95 12.45
N MET A 95 13.61 -1.87 11.49
CA MET A 95 13.04 -3.21 11.72
C MET A 95 13.97 -4.11 12.53
N PHE A 96 15.25 -3.75 12.67
CA PHE A 96 16.27 -4.53 13.38
C PHE A 96 16.88 -3.76 14.58
N ASP A 97 16.61 -2.46 14.70
CA ASP A 97 16.96 -1.66 15.89
C ASP A 97 16.06 -1.99 17.10
N ALA A 98 16.68 -2.32 18.24
CA ALA A 98 16.01 -2.63 19.49
C ALA A 98 15.35 -1.41 20.16
N ASN A 99 15.77 -0.20 19.80
CA ASN A 99 15.19 1.04 20.32
C ASN A 99 13.90 1.43 19.59
N THR A 100 13.62 0.82 18.44
CA THR A 100 12.38 1.08 17.69
C THR A 100 11.22 0.29 18.31
N PRO A 101 10.11 0.93 18.70
CA PRO A 101 8.97 0.24 19.30
C PRO A 101 8.44 -0.88 18.40
N LEU A 102 8.07 -2.02 19.00
CA LEU A 102 7.52 -3.17 18.27
C LEU A 102 6.28 -2.79 17.45
N GLY A 103 5.46 -1.87 17.97
CA GLY A 103 4.29 -1.35 17.26
C GLY A 103 4.64 -0.75 15.90
N VAL A 104 5.68 0.10 15.84
CA VAL A 104 6.16 0.71 14.59
C VAL A 104 6.59 -0.35 13.59
N ARG A 105 7.37 -1.35 14.05
CA ARG A 105 7.85 -2.45 13.21
C ARG A 105 6.71 -3.28 12.62
N LEU A 106 5.72 -3.63 13.45
CA LEU A 106 4.56 -4.41 13.02
C LEU A 106 3.68 -3.60 12.07
N LEU A 107 3.47 -2.32 12.33
CA LEU A 107 2.70 -1.45 11.43
C LEU A 107 3.36 -1.38 10.06
N SER A 108 4.69 -1.31 9.98
CA SER A 108 5.42 -1.31 8.71
C SER A 108 5.24 -2.56 7.85
N LEU A 109 4.73 -3.68 8.39
CA LEU A 109 4.42 -4.87 7.60
C LEU A 109 3.29 -4.64 6.59
N TYR A 110 2.60 -3.49 6.63
CA TYR A 110 1.62 -3.12 5.60
C TYR A 110 2.22 -3.15 4.19
N HIS A 111 3.54 -2.99 4.03
CA HIS A 111 4.23 -3.07 2.73
C HIS A 111 3.99 -4.40 2.02
N LEU A 112 3.72 -5.47 2.76
CA LEU A 112 3.38 -6.78 2.22
C LEU A 112 1.87 -6.94 1.95
N ILE A 113 1.03 -6.23 2.70
CA ILE A 113 -0.43 -6.37 2.68
C ILE A 113 -1.06 -5.46 1.61
N LEU A 114 -0.61 -4.21 1.49
CA LEU A 114 -1.18 -3.25 0.54
C LEU A 114 -1.15 -3.71 -0.92
N PRO A 115 -0.07 -4.32 -1.43
CA PRO A 115 -0.04 -4.84 -2.80
C PRO A 115 -1.11 -5.91 -3.02
N LEU A 116 -1.40 -6.73 -2.01
CA LEU A 116 -2.43 -7.77 -2.07
C LEU A 116 -3.83 -7.15 -2.09
N VAL A 117 -4.09 -6.18 -1.21
CA VAL A 117 -5.39 -5.45 -1.16
C VAL A 117 -5.65 -4.72 -2.48
N ALA A 118 -4.66 -3.98 -2.97
CA ALA A 118 -4.75 -3.29 -4.25
C ALA A 118 -4.89 -4.30 -5.41
N GLY A 119 -4.23 -5.46 -5.32
CA GLY A 119 -4.32 -6.55 -6.29
C GLY A 119 -5.72 -7.16 -6.37
N VAL A 120 -6.40 -7.35 -5.24
CA VAL A 120 -7.82 -7.74 -5.21
C VAL A 120 -8.68 -6.67 -5.89
N GLY A 121 -8.40 -5.40 -5.63
CA GLY A 121 -9.07 -4.28 -6.31
C GLY A 121 -8.90 -4.32 -7.82
N VAL A 122 -7.68 -4.54 -8.31
CA VAL A 122 -7.35 -4.70 -9.74
C VAL A 122 -8.01 -5.95 -10.32
N ALA A 123 -8.00 -7.08 -9.62
CA ALA A 123 -8.60 -8.33 -10.10
C ALA A 123 -10.13 -8.22 -10.27
N ARG A 124 -10.79 -7.43 -9.41
CA ARG A 124 -12.26 -7.24 -9.45
C ARG A 124 -12.71 -6.15 -10.42
N LEU A 125 -12.03 -5.00 -10.42
CA LEU A 125 -12.43 -3.85 -11.24
C LEU A 125 -11.72 -3.81 -12.60
N GLY A 126 -10.64 -4.57 -12.76
CA GLY A 126 -9.75 -4.56 -13.92
C GLY A 126 -8.68 -3.47 -13.83
N TYR A 127 -7.47 -3.82 -14.26
CA TYR A 127 -6.36 -2.86 -14.39
C TYR A 127 -6.75 -1.72 -15.34
N ALA A 128 -6.36 -0.49 -15.00
CA ALA A 128 -6.47 0.65 -15.89
C ALA A 128 -5.20 0.74 -16.75
N PRO A 129 -5.23 0.39 -18.04
CA PRO A 129 -4.10 0.70 -18.91
C PRO A 129 -3.93 2.22 -18.93
N GLY A 130 -2.70 2.70 -18.78
CA GLY A 130 -2.37 4.12 -18.86
C GLY A 130 -2.70 4.68 -20.24
N ARG A 131 -3.98 4.96 -20.48
CA ARG A 131 -4.43 5.51 -21.75
C ARG A 131 -4.30 7.01 -21.65
N TRP A 132 -3.14 7.53 -22.04
CA TRP A 132 -3.01 8.92 -22.42
C TRP A 132 -3.81 9.11 -23.71
N SER A 133 -5.10 9.43 -23.60
CA SER A 133 -5.87 9.86 -24.76
C SER A 133 -5.56 11.34 -24.97
N GLY A 134 -4.50 11.63 -25.73
CA GLY A 134 -4.20 12.96 -26.25
C GLY A 134 -5.26 13.42 -27.26
N ARG A 135 -6.53 13.49 -26.84
CA ARG A 135 -7.60 14.08 -27.64
C ARG A 135 -7.64 15.57 -27.30
N PRO A 136 -7.22 16.47 -28.20
CA PRO A 136 -7.56 17.88 -28.06
C PRO A 136 -9.09 18.01 -28.21
N TYR A 137 -9.66 18.91 -27.42
CA TYR A 137 -11.08 19.30 -27.46
C TYR A 137 -11.47 19.81 -28.84
#